data_AF-A0A1M5C7Z7-F1
#
_entry.id   AF-A0A1M5C7Z7-F1
#
_cell.length_a   1.000
_cell.length_b   1.000
_cell.length_c   1.000
_cell.angle_alpha   90.00
_cell.angle_beta   90.00
_cell.angle_gamma   90.00
#
_symmetry.space_group_name_H-M   'P 1'
#
loop_
_entity.id
_entity.type
_entity.pdbx_description
1 polymer ?
#
loop_
_entity_poly.entity_id
_entity_poly.type
_entity_poly.pdbx_seq_one_letter_code
_entity_poly.pdbx_strand_id
1 'polypeptide(L)' 'TTWTNGRTATDWMKKRVDSIEGKSIYAHRMSVVEPVFGNIGTNKRLSRFSLRGKSKVQGQWRMFCLVHNIEKLMRYGAIN' A
#
# COMPACT_ATOMS: atom_id res chain seq x y z
N THR A 1 10.45 1.42 -28.58
CA THR A 1 11.39 1.79 -27.49
C THR A 1 11.23 3.28 -27.25
N THR A 2 10.56 3.68 -26.17
CA THR A 2 10.37 5.10 -25.85
C THR A 2 11.68 5.64 -25.29
N TRP A 3 12.42 6.38 -26.11
CA TRP A 3 13.57 7.18 -25.66
C TRP A 3 13.07 8.27 -24.72
N THR A 4 13.37 8.14 -23.43
CA THR A 4 13.09 9.18 -22.45
C THR A 4 14.38 9.95 -22.16
N ASN A 5 14.30 11.28 -22.23
CA ASN A 5 15.43 12.18 -21.96
C ASN A 5 15.76 12.31 -20.45
N GLY A 6 15.36 11.34 -19.63
CA GLY A 6 15.50 11.36 -18.17
C GLY A 6 14.61 12.37 -17.43
N ARG A 7 13.68 13.06 -18.11
CA ARG A 7 12.80 14.08 -17.51
C ARG A 7 11.42 13.57 -17.12
N THR A 8 11.12 12.29 -17.33
CA THR A 8 9.80 11.75 -16.98
C THR A 8 9.74 11.40 -15.49
N ALA A 9 8.55 11.50 -14.89
CA ALA A 9 8.33 11.05 -13.51
C ALA A 9 8.72 9.57 -13.31
N THR A 10 8.55 8.75 -14.35
CA THR A 10 8.93 7.34 -14.35
C THR A 10 10.46 7.16 -14.23
N ASP A 11 11.25 7.93 -14.97
CA ASP A 11 12.71 7.83 -14.90
C ASP A 11 13.26 8.35 -13.58
N TRP A 12 12.65 9.42 -13.04
CA TRP A 12 12.95 9.89 -11.69
C TRP A 12 12.66 8.80 -10.64
N MET A 13 11.51 8.13 -10.74
CA MET A 13 11.14 7.04 -9.85
C MET A 13 12.09 5.84 -9.96
N LYS A 14 12.49 5.45 -11.18
CA LYS A 14 13.50 4.39 -11.38
C LYS A 14 14.78 4.72 -10.64
N LYS A 15 15.34 5.90 -10.89
CA LYS A 15 16.57 6.37 -10.21
C LYS A 15 16.42 6.38 -8.68
N ARG A 16 15.27 6.83 -8.17
CA ARG A 16 15.00 6.85 -6.72
C ARG A 16 14.95 5.44 -6.13
N VAL A 17 14.22 4.52 -6.75
CA VAL A 17 14.06 3.14 -6.26
C VAL A 17 15.37 2.36 -6.37
N ASP A 18 16.17 2.60 -7.41
CA ASP A 18 17.42 1.88 -7.63
C ASP A 18 18.59 2.30 -6.71
N SER A 19 18.46 3.45 -6.04
CA SER A 19 19.41 3.89 -5.00
C SER A 19 19.47 2.88 -3.84
N ILE A 20 20.60 2.83 -3.12
CA ILE A 20 20.78 1.92 -1.96
C ILE A 20 19.68 2.16 -0.90
N GLU A 21 19.43 3.43 -0.59
CA GLU A 21 18.39 3.87 0.33
C GLU A 21 16.99 3.48 -0.18
N GLY A 22 16.72 3.73 -1.48
CA GLY A 22 15.46 3.39 -2.13
C GLY A 22 15.16 1.88 -2.09
N LYS A 23 16.17 1.05 -2.34
CA LYS A 23 16.08 -0.41 -2.26
C LYS A 23 15.77 -0.88 -0.85
N SER A 24 16.43 -0.32 0.17
CA SER A 24 16.16 -0.62 1.58
C SER A 24 14.72 -0.30 1.97
N ILE A 25 14.27 0.93 1.66
CA ILE A 25 12.89 1.38 1.95
C ILE A 25 11.87 0.51 1.22
N TYR A 26 12.10 0.22 -0.07
CA TYR A 26 11.19 -0.59 -0.87
C TYR A 26 11.13 -2.04 -0.37
N ALA A 27 12.27 -2.64 0.01
CA ALA A 27 12.31 -3.96 0.62
C ALA A 27 11.53 -3.99 1.94
N HIS A 28 11.68 -2.97 2.79
CA HIS A 28 10.93 -2.88 4.04
C HIS A 28 9.40 -2.80 3.79
N ARG A 29 8.98 -2.06 2.75
CA ARG A 29 7.56 -1.98 2.35
C ARG A 29 6.93 -3.33 2.04
N MET A 30 7.69 -4.28 1.47
CA MET A 30 7.19 -5.63 1.19
C MET A 30 6.70 -6.34 2.47
N SER A 31 7.38 -6.10 3.60
CA SER A 31 7.01 -6.72 4.88
C SER A 31 5.90 -5.98 5.63
N VAL A 32 5.82 -4.65 5.51
CA VAL A 32 4.91 -3.84 6.34
C VAL A 32 3.64 -3.39 5.60
N VAL A 33 3.75 -3.09 4.31
CA VAL A 33 2.66 -2.46 3.53
C VAL A 33 1.88 -3.50 2.72
N GLU A 34 2.56 -4.39 2.00
CA GLU A 34 1.91 -5.36 1.11
C GLU A 34 0.91 -6.29 1.83
N PRO A 35 1.15 -6.77 3.06
CA PRO A 35 0.16 -7.59 3.77
C PRO A 35 -1.15 -6.85 4.06
N VAL A 36 -1.08 -5.52 4.25
CA VAL A 36 -2.28 -4.68 4.46
C VAL A 36 -3.12 -4.65 3.20
N PHE A 37 -2.49 -4.37 2.06
CA PHE A 37 -3.17 -4.35 0.75
C PHE A 37 -3.68 -5.72 0.35
N GLY A 38 -2.90 -6.78 0.57
CA GLY A 38 -3.31 -8.16 0.31
C GLY A 38 -4.53 -8.56 1.13
N ASN A 39 -4.56 -8.25 2.44
CA ASN A 39 -5.73 -8.54 3.27
C ASN A 39 -6.96 -7.73 2.80
N ILE A 40 -6.83 -6.42 2.60
CA ILE A 40 -7.96 -5.55 2.22
C ILE A 40 -8.50 -5.90 0.82
N GLY A 41 -7.62 -6.05 -0.15
CA GLY A 41 -8.00 -6.31 -1.54
C GLY A 41 -8.51 -7.72 -1.77
N THR A 42 -7.77 -8.73 -1.29
CA THR A 42 -8.07 -10.14 -1.57
C THR A 42 -9.02 -10.74 -0.54
N ASN A 43 -8.71 -10.64 0.76
CA ASN A 43 -9.50 -11.30 1.78
C ASN A 43 -10.79 -10.53 2.12
N LYS A 44 -10.70 -9.20 2.22
CA LYS A 44 -11.87 -8.32 2.48
C LYS A 44 -12.55 -7.84 1.20
N ARG A 45 -12.03 -8.22 0.02
CA ARG A 45 -12.63 -8.03 -1.30
C ARG A 45 -12.87 -6.56 -1.69
N LEU A 46 -12.12 -5.61 -1.13
CA LEU A 46 -12.15 -4.21 -1.57
C LEU A 46 -11.20 -4.00 -2.75
N SER A 47 -11.52 -4.61 -3.89
CA SER A 47 -10.76 -4.43 -5.14
C SER A 47 -11.08 -3.12 -5.86
N ARG A 48 -12.22 -2.50 -5.54
CA ARG A 48 -12.68 -1.22 -6.08
C ARG A 48 -13.43 -0.43 -5.01
N PHE A 49 -13.31 0.89 -5.04
CA PHE A 49 -14.13 1.77 -4.21
C PHE A 49 -15.56 1.79 -4.74
N SER A 50 -16.54 1.57 -3.86
CA SER A 50 -17.96 1.57 -4.20
C SER A 50 -18.61 2.95 -4.10
N LEU A 51 -17.93 3.90 -3.44
CA LEU A 51 -18.43 5.25 -3.22
C LEU A 51 -17.79 6.24 -4.21
N ARG A 52 -18.51 7.35 -4.48
CA ARG A 52 -18.01 8.47 -5.27
C ARG A 52 -17.72 9.68 -4.38
N GLY A 53 -16.66 10.40 -4.74
CA GLY A 53 -16.19 11.58 -4.00
C GLY A 53 -15.16 11.25 -2.92
N LYS A 54 -14.13 12.09 -2.83
CA LYS A 54 -12.96 11.88 -1.97
C LYS A 54 -13.32 11.61 -0.51
N SER A 55 -14.25 12.39 0.05
CA SER A 55 -14.66 12.25 1.46
C SER A 55 -15.25 10.85 1.76
N LYS A 56 -16.16 10.38 0.90
CA LYS A 56 -16.81 9.07 1.07
C LYS A 56 -15.82 7.91 0.87
N VAL A 57 -15.00 7.98 -0.18
CA VAL A 57 -13.95 7.00 -0.46
C VAL A 57 -12.94 6.93 0.69
N GLN A 58 -12.56 8.07 1.26
CA GLN A 58 -11.66 8.14 2.41
C GLN A 58 -12.28 7.46 3.65
N GLY A 59 -13.58 7.67 3.90
CA GLY A 59 -14.31 6.96 4.95
C GLY A 59 -14.29 5.44 4.75
N GLN A 60 -14.62 4.99 3.53
CA GLN A 60 -14.55 3.57 3.15
C GLN A 60 -13.14 2.99 3.38
N TRP A 61 -12.10 3.67 2.90
CA TRP A 61 -10.72 3.21 3.07
C TRP A 61 -10.32 3.09 4.54
N ARG A 62 -10.61 4.10 5.36
CA ARG A 62 -10.31 4.09 6.80
C ARG A 62 -11.02 2.96 7.54
N MET A 63 -12.27 2.67 7.19
CA MET A 63 -13.01 1.55 7.77
C MET A 63 -12.33 0.22 7.48
N PHE A 64 -11.87 -0.02 6.25
CA PHE A 64 -11.15 -1.24 5.89
C PHE A 64 -9.78 -1.34 6.59
N CYS A 65 -9.05 -0.22 6.73
CA CYS A 65 -7.82 -0.19 7.52
C CYS A 65 -8.07 -0.53 8.99
N LEU A 66 -9.16 -0.02 9.58
CA LEU A 66 -9.53 -0.33 10.96
C LEU A 66 -9.86 -1.81 11.13
N VAL A 67 -10.63 -2.41 10.21
CA VAL A 67 -10.91 -3.85 10.20
C VAL A 67 -9.62 -4.67 10.12
N HIS A 68 -8.68 -4.29 9.26
CA HIS A 68 -7.36 -4.94 9.18
C HIS A 68 -6.61 -4.87 10.52
N ASN A 69 -6.57 -3.70 11.16
CA ASN A 69 -5.87 -3.50 12.43
C ASN A 69 -6.51 -4.28 13.58
N ILE A 70 -7.84 -4.32 13.66
CA ILE A 70 -8.55 -5.13 14.66
C ILE A 70 -8.22 -6.61 14.46
N GLU A 71 -8.23 -7.11 13.23
CA GLU A 71 -7.86 -8.50 12.94
C GLU A 71 -6.41 -8.81 13.35
N LYS A 72 -5.48 -7.88 13.13
CA LYS A 72 -4.09 -8.00 13.62
C LYS A 72 -4.04 -8.09 15.14
N LEU A 73 -4.75 -7.22 15.85
CA LEU A 73 -4.82 -7.24 17.32
C LEU A 73 -5.46 -8.51 17.85
N MET A 74 -6.54 -8.99 17.23
CA MET A 74 -7.19 -10.24 17.66
C MET A 74 -6.26 -11.46 17.49
N ARG A 75 -5.48 -11.51 16.42
CA ARG A 75 -4.61 -12.65 16.11
C ARG A 75 -3.29 -12.64 16.88
N TYR A 76 -2.73 -11.45 17.15
CA TYR A 76 -1.37 -11.30 17.67
C TYR A 76 -1.29 -10.45 18.94
N GLY A 77 -2.37 -9.80 19.37
CA GLY A 77 -2.36 -8.88 20.51
C GLY A 77 -2.35 -9.55 21.89
N ALA A 78 -2.61 -10.86 21.95
CA ALA A 78 -2.47 -11.66 23.17
C ALA A 78 -1.09 -12.34 23.28
N ILE A 79 -0.21 -12.16 22.29
CA ILE A 79 1.15 -12.68 22.35
C ILE A 79 1.94 -11.73 23.25
N ASN A 80 2.14 -12.17 24.49
CA ASN A 80 3.00 -11.56 25.49
C ASN A 80 4.35 -12.28 25.46
#